data_AF-A0AAD5SBB5-F1
#
_entry.id   AF-A0AAD5SBB5-F1
#
_cell.length_a   1.000
_cell.length_b   1.000
_cell.length_c   1.000
_cell.angle_alpha   90.00
_cell.angle_beta   90.00
_cell.angle_gamma   90.00
#
_symmetry.space_group_name_H-M   'P 1'
#
loop_
_entity.id
_entity.type
_entity.pdbx_description
1 polymer ?
#
loop_
_entity_poly.entity_id
_entity_poly.type
_entity_poly.pdbx_seq_one_letter_code
_entity_poly.pdbx_strand_id
1 'polypeptide(L)'
;MEEDGTKLSLTIVDTPGFGDNINNEGSFHDIVEYVEKQYDIVLAEESRIKRNPKYQDNRVHALLYFIAPTGHSLREIDIEFMRRLGPRSNIIPVIAKADSLSPPELAAFKKAIMEDIAYYKIPIYNFPYDEEEDDEETIEENDELRAMLPFAVVGSEEEVILNGRRIRCRQYPWGYVDVDNPQHTDFSKLRFMLLSSHLQDLKEITHDHLYEQYRTEKLSKDGDVDPEEEEEALRQQEAALKAKYQARQHDREHPSSPVSQTGSVDVAPPRPSMDQQ
;
A
#
# COMPACT_ATOMS: atom_id res chain seq x y z
N MET A 1 6.03 7.44 14.91
CA MET A 1 7.14 8.30 14.46
C MET A 1 6.55 9.64 14.01
N GLU A 2 7.27 10.75 14.17
CA GLU A 2 6.89 12.03 13.57
C GLU A 2 7.76 12.22 12.33
N GLU A 3 7.15 12.14 11.15
CA GLU A 3 7.77 12.45 9.87
C GLU A 3 6.93 13.58 9.26
N ASP A 4 7.57 14.69 8.87
CA ASP A 4 6.92 15.91 8.36
C ASP A 4 5.79 16.52 9.23
N GLY A 5 5.85 16.34 10.56
CA GLY A 5 4.87 16.91 11.49
C GLY A 5 3.57 16.10 11.63
N THR A 6 3.45 14.96 10.93
CA THR A 6 2.32 14.04 11.06
C THR A 6 2.69 12.86 11.98
N LYS A 7 1.83 12.56 12.96
CA LYS A 7 2.03 11.41 13.86
C LYS A 7 1.63 10.12 13.14
N LEU A 8 2.63 9.34 12.73
CA LEU A 8 2.45 8.03 12.12
C LEU A 8 2.51 6.92 13.17
N SER A 9 1.46 6.10 13.22
CA SER A 9 1.44 4.84 13.97
C SER A 9 1.88 3.72 13.04
N LEU A 10 3.15 3.33 13.15
CA LEU A 10 3.75 2.27 12.34
C LEU A 10 3.80 0.98 13.16
N THR A 11 3.25 -0.10 12.61
CA THR A 11 3.34 -1.46 13.14
C THR A 11 4.14 -2.30 12.17
N ILE A 12 5.23 -2.89 12.64
CA ILE A 12 6.05 -3.82 11.85
C ILE A 12 5.78 -5.23 12.39
N VAL A 13 5.35 -6.12 11.51
CA VAL A 13 5.14 -7.54 11.82
C VAL A 13 6.31 -8.31 11.24
N ASP A 14 7.12 -8.90 12.12
CA ASP A 14 8.21 -9.78 11.70
C ASP A 14 7.69 -11.22 11.51
N THR A 15 8.18 -11.90 10.50
CA THR A 15 7.78 -13.27 10.18
C THR A 15 8.94 -14.24 10.40
N PRO A 16 8.68 -15.47 10.87
CA PRO A 16 9.74 -16.47 10.94
C PRO A 16 10.29 -16.74 9.54
N GLY A 17 11.60 -16.93 9.44
CA GLY A 17 12.26 -17.28 8.18
C GLY A 17 11.70 -18.59 7.61
N PHE A 18 11.44 -18.61 6.30
CA PHE A 18 11.00 -19.78 5.55
C PHE A 18 12.05 -20.18 4.50
N GLY A 19 12.06 -21.46 4.11
CA GLY A 19 12.98 -21.99 3.08
C GLY A 19 14.13 -22.84 3.61
N ASP A 20 14.31 -22.96 4.93
CA ASP A 20 15.32 -23.83 5.55
C ASP A 20 14.82 -25.27 5.77
N ASN A 21 13.49 -25.47 5.79
CA ASN A 21 12.89 -26.77 6.00
C ASN A 21 12.69 -27.51 4.67
N ILE A 22 12.66 -28.86 4.72
CA ILE A 22 12.32 -29.70 3.56
C ILE A 22 10.87 -29.46 3.12
N ASN A 23 9.97 -29.23 4.08
CA ASN A 23 8.59 -28.81 3.83
C ASN A 23 8.37 -27.40 4.40
N ASN A 24 8.08 -26.44 3.53
CA ASN A 24 7.81 -25.04 3.89
C ASN A 24 6.33 -24.66 3.78
N GLU A 25 5.45 -25.61 3.45
CA GLU A 25 4.02 -25.33 3.23
C GLU A 25 3.32 -24.81 4.49
N GLY A 26 3.68 -25.34 5.67
CA GLY A 26 3.15 -24.86 6.94
C GLY A 26 3.47 -23.38 7.19
N SER A 27 4.72 -22.97 6.94
CA SER A 27 5.14 -21.58 7.10
C SER A 27 4.38 -20.63 6.18
N PHE A 28 4.01 -21.08 4.98
CA PHE A 28 3.20 -20.28 4.07
C PHE A 28 1.79 -20.09 4.58
N HIS A 29 1.22 -21.17 5.12
CA HIS A 29 -0.12 -21.14 5.70
C HIS A 29 -0.19 -20.18 6.89
N ASP A 30 0.78 -20.25 7.81
CA ASP A 30 0.79 -19.41 9.01
C ASP A 30 0.80 -17.90 8.67
N ILE A 31 1.56 -17.51 7.63
CA ILE A 31 1.64 -16.09 7.20
C ILE A 31 0.33 -15.66 6.53
N VAL A 32 -0.22 -16.49 5.64
CA VAL A 32 -1.50 -16.20 4.98
C VAL A 32 -2.62 -16.12 6.01
N GLU A 33 -2.69 -17.07 6.94
CA GLU A 33 -3.67 -17.11 8.02
C GLU A 33 -3.55 -15.86 8.91
N TYR A 34 -2.34 -15.39 9.20
CA TYR A 34 -2.15 -14.15 9.96
C TYR A 34 -2.78 -12.94 9.25
N VAL A 35 -2.58 -12.80 7.94
CA VAL A 35 -3.16 -11.70 7.14
C VAL A 35 -4.68 -11.83 7.09
N GLU A 36 -5.21 -13.02 6.80
CA GLU A 36 -6.65 -13.27 6.75
C GLU A 36 -7.31 -13.05 8.11
N LYS A 37 -6.65 -13.41 9.21
CA LYS A 37 -7.12 -13.14 10.57
C LYS A 37 -7.28 -11.64 10.86
N GLN A 38 -6.40 -10.79 10.32
CA GLN A 38 -6.58 -9.33 10.46
C GLN A 38 -7.85 -8.87 9.73
N TYR A 39 -8.12 -9.42 8.54
CA TYR A 39 -9.36 -9.14 7.82
C TYR A 39 -10.59 -9.66 8.55
N ASP A 40 -10.54 -10.86 9.14
CA ASP A 40 -11.64 -11.41 9.94
C ASP A 40 -11.96 -10.52 11.16
N ILE A 41 -10.95 -9.96 11.83
CA ILE A 41 -11.17 -9.05 12.97
C ILE A 41 -11.87 -7.76 12.51
N VAL A 42 -11.47 -7.19 11.37
CA VAL A 42 -12.12 -6.01 10.79
C VAL A 42 -13.56 -6.33 10.38
N LEU A 43 -13.79 -7.44 9.68
CA LEU A 43 -15.10 -7.86 9.23
C LEU A 43 -16.06 -8.09 10.41
N ALA A 44 -15.57 -8.72 11.47
CA ALA A 44 -16.33 -8.92 12.70
C ALA A 44 -16.69 -7.60 13.39
N GLU A 45 -15.80 -6.60 13.36
CA GLU A 45 -16.07 -5.27 13.91
C GLU A 45 -17.07 -4.48 13.05
N GLU A 46 -16.95 -4.54 11.71
CA GLU A 46 -17.89 -3.89 10.78
C GLU A 46 -19.32 -4.45 10.90
N SER A 47 -19.43 -5.74 11.22
CA SER A 47 -20.69 -6.46 11.44
C SER A 47 -21.37 -6.13 12.78
N ARG A 48 -20.68 -5.46 13.72
CA ARG A 48 -21.27 -5.09 15.02
C ARG A 48 -22.26 -3.93 14.89
N ILE A 49 -23.42 -4.08 15.53
CA ILE A 49 -24.47 -3.03 15.59
C ILE A 49 -23.95 -1.76 16.29
N LYS A 50 -23.11 -1.91 17.32
CA LYS A 50 -22.42 -0.81 17.99
C LYS A 50 -20.92 -0.93 17.74
N ARG A 51 -20.45 -0.19 16.75
CA ARG A 51 -19.04 -0.13 16.36
C ARG A 51 -18.23 0.61 17.42
N ASN A 52 -17.02 0.15 17.70
CA ASN A 52 -16.09 0.83 18.57
C ASN A 52 -15.43 2.00 17.81
N PRO A 53 -15.66 3.28 18.18
CA PRO A 53 -15.05 4.42 17.50
C PRO A 53 -13.54 4.52 17.73
N LYS A 54 -12.98 3.70 18.63
CA LYS A 54 -11.53 3.62 18.90
C LYS A 54 -10.87 2.41 18.24
N TYR A 55 -11.55 1.71 17.35
CA TYR A 55 -10.95 0.58 16.64
C TYR A 55 -9.73 1.05 15.86
N GLN A 56 -8.62 0.32 16.01
CA GLN A 56 -7.38 0.57 15.29
C GLN A 56 -7.27 -0.43 14.16
N ASP A 57 -6.97 0.08 12.97
CA ASP A 57 -6.75 -0.75 11.80
C ASP A 57 -5.39 -1.47 11.91
N ASN A 58 -5.45 -2.80 12.02
CA ASN A 58 -4.27 -3.67 12.12
C ASN A 58 -4.06 -4.46 10.82
N ARG A 59 -4.73 -4.10 9.71
CA ARG A 59 -4.52 -4.75 8.41
C ARG A 59 -3.09 -4.53 7.92
N VAL A 60 -2.61 -5.50 7.14
CA VAL A 60 -1.27 -5.45 6.54
C VAL A 60 -1.36 -4.68 5.23
N HIS A 61 -0.96 -3.41 5.26
CA HIS A 61 -1.05 -2.51 4.09
C HIS A 61 0.03 -2.74 3.04
N ALA A 62 1.19 -3.26 3.45
CA ALA A 62 2.33 -3.52 2.59
C ALA A 62 3.11 -4.73 3.10
N LEU A 63 3.56 -5.56 2.16
CA LEU A 63 4.39 -6.72 2.44
C LEU A 63 5.71 -6.62 1.70
N LEU A 64 6.80 -6.47 2.45
CA LEU A 64 8.15 -6.47 1.89
C LEU A 64 8.61 -7.91 1.69
N TYR A 65 8.72 -8.34 0.44
CA TYR A 65 9.17 -9.67 0.11
C TYR A 65 10.67 -9.69 -0.18
N PHE A 66 11.44 -10.27 0.74
CA PHE A 66 12.90 -10.33 0.64
C PHE A 66 13.36 -11.50 -0.24
N ILE A 67 13.82 -11.18 -1.44
CA ILE A 67 14.41 -12.12 -2.40
C ILE A 67 15.90 -12.29 -2.07
N ALA A 68 16.34 -13.53 -1.98
CA ALA A 68 17.75 -13.85 -1.74
C ALA A 68 18.61 -13.44 -2.95
N PRO A 69 19.81 -12.84 -2.75
CA PRO A 69 20.67 -12.39 -3.83
C PRO A 69 21.45 -13.57 -4.44
N THR A 70 20.77 -14.42 -5.21
CA THR A 70 21.37 -15.59 -5.88
C THR A 70 22.10 -15.22 -7.17
N GLY A 71 21.72 -14.10 -7.80
CA GLY A 71 22.28 -13.67 -9.09
C GLY A 71 21.70 -14.42 -10.31
N HIS A 72 20.62 -15.19 -10.13
CA HIS A 72 19.98 -15.98 -11.19
C HIS A 72 18.52 -15.58 -11.40
N SER A 73 17.58 -16.52 -11.29
CA SER A 73 16.15 -16.31 -11.41
C SER A 73 15.48 -16.37 -10.04
N LEU A 74 14.20 -16.04 -10.00
CA LEU A 74 13.36 -16.21 -8.83
C LEU A 74 13.26 -17.72 -8.49
N ARG A 75 13.32 -18.08 -7.20
CA ARG A 75 13.19 -19.49 -6.81
C ARG A 75 11.71 -19.92 -6.90
N GLU A 76 11.46 -21.19 -7.21
CA GLU A 76 10.10 -21.75 -7.26
C GLU A 76 9.31 -21.51 -5.97
N ILE A 77 10.00 -21.62 -4.83
CA ILE A 77 9.41 -21.34 -3.52
C ILE A 77 8.92 -19.88 -3.39
N ASP A 78 9.68 -18.94 -3.96
CA ASP A 78 9.34 -17.51 -3.92
C ASP A 78 8.17 -17.22 -4.86
N ILE A 79 8.15 -17.86 -6.04
CA ILE A 79 7.04 -17.75 -7.01
C ILE A 79 5.73 -18.22 -6.39
N GLU A 80 5.74 -19.42 -5.80
CA GLU A 80 4.52 -20.02 -5.22
C GLU A 80 4.01 -19.18 -4.05
N PHE A 81 4.91 -18.71 -3.18
CA PHE A 81 4.53 -17.91 -2.02
C PHE A 81 3.94 -16.56 -2.42
N MET A 82 4.62 -15.80 -3.29
CA MET A 82 4.10 -14.50 -3.74
C MET A 82 2.78 -14.64 -4.51
N ARG A 83 2.62 -15.72 -5.29
CA ARG A 83 1.36 -15.98 -5.99
C ARG A 83 0.19 -16.28 -5.04
N ARG A 84 0.43 -17.02 -3.95
CA ARG A 84 -0.59 -17.29 -2.93
C ARG A 84 -0.96 -16.03 -2.14
N LEU A 85 0.01 -15.16 -1.88
CA LEU A 85 -0.15 -14.02 -0.97
C LEU A 85 -0.58 -12.72 -1.68
N GLY A 86 -0.31 -12.59 -2.98
CA GLY A 86 -0.60 -11.38 -3.75
C GLY A 86 -2.08 -10.95 -3.75
N PRO A 87 -3.07 -11.86 -3.78
CA PRO A 87 -4.50 -11.48 -3.65
C PRO A 87 -4.89 -10.97 -2.25
N ARG A 88 -4.00 -11.10 -1.25
CA ARG A 88 -4.28 -10.76 0.15
C ARG A 88 -3.49 -9.56 0.65
N SER A 89 -2.36 -9.21 0.04
CA SER A 89 -1.52 -8.08 0.48
C SER A 89 -0.74 -7.46 -0.69
N ASN A 90 -0.41 -6.17 -0.57
CA ASN A 90 0.43 -5.46 -1.52
C ASN A 90 1.89 -5.91 -1.40
N ILE A 91 2.32 -6.80 -2.31
CA ILE A 91 3.68 -7.34 -2.31
C ILE A 91 4.65 -6.36 -2.98
N ILE A 92 5.67 -5.94 -2.24
CA ILE A 92 6.78 -5.13 -2.74
C ILE A 92 8.04 -6.01 -2.75
N PRO A 93 8.54 -6.42 -3.92
CA PRO A 93 9.71 -7.27 -4.02
C PRO A 93 10.99 -6.46 -3.73
N VAL A 94 11.83 -7.01 -2.86
CA VAL A 94 13.06 -6.39 -2.37
C VAL A 94 14.20 -7.40 -2.44
N ILE A 95 15.30 -7.06 -3.10
CA ILE A 95 16.53 -7.86 -3.07
C ILE A 95 17.24 -7.60 -1.76
N ALA A 96 17.36 -8.64 -0.94
CA ALA A 96 18.08 -8.58 0.33
C ALA A 96 19.59 -8.58 0.12
N LYS A 97 20.35 -7.93 1.02
CA LYS A 97 21.82 -7.94 1.05
C LYS A 97 22.42 -7.65 -0.34
N ALA A 98 21.92 -6.60 -1.00
CA ALA A 98 22.30 -6.23 -2.36
C ALA A 98 23.81 -5.95 -2.51
N ASP A 99 24.50 -5.65 -1.41
CA ASP A 99 25.95 -5.51 -1.31
C ASP A 99 26.74 -6.81 -1.61
N SER A 100 26.05 -7.95 -1.70
CA SER A 100 26.64 -9.23 -2.11
C SER A 100 26.81 -9.38 -3.62
N LEU A 101 26.14 -8.53 -4.41
CA LEU A 101 26.17 -8.55 -5.88
C LEU A 101 26.93 -7.33 -6.41
N SER A 102 27.70 -7.52 -7.49
CA SER A 102 28.26 -6.37 -8.20
C SER A 102 27.17 -5.60 -8.96
N PRO A 103 27.37 -4.30 -9.26
CA PRO A 103 26.39 -3.51 -10.03
C PRO A 103 25.89 -4.16 -11.34
N PRO A 104 26.74 -4.78 -12.19
CA PRO A 104 26.24 -5.46 -13.40
C PRO A 104 25.45 -6.73 -13.10
N GLU A 105 25.84 -7.49 -12.07
CA GLU A 105 25.09 -8.69 -11.65
C GLU A 105 23.73 -8.30 -11.06
N LEU A 106 23.68 -7.23 -10.26
CA LEU A 106 22.44 -6.70 -9.71
C LEU A 106 21.48 -6.26 -10.83
N ALA A 107 21.96 -5.57 -11.85
CA ALA A 107 21.14 -5.16 -12.99
C ALA A 107 20.59 -6.36 -13.77
N ALA A 108 21.43 -7.38 -14.02
CA ALA A 108 20.98 -8.62 -14.65
C ALA A 108 19.96 -9.37 -13.78
N PHE A 109 20.17 -9.40 -12.46
CA PHE A 109 19.30 -10.06 -11.50
C PHE A 109 17.93 -9.37 -11.38
N LYS A 110 17.91 -8.03 -11.29
CA LYS A 110 16.67 -7.24 -11.32
C LYS A 110 15.85 -7.56 -12.57
N LYS A 111 16.49 -7.56 -13.74
CA LYS A 111 15.84 -7.90 -15.01
C LYS A 111 15.26 -9.31 -15.00
N ALA A 112 16.02 -10.32 -14.56
CA ALA A 112 15.56 -11.70 -14.50
C ALA A 112 14.35 -11.87 -13.56
N ILE A 113 14.37 -11.24 -12.38
CA ILE A 113 13.25 -11.27 -11.44
C ILE A 113 11.99 -10.64 -12.06
N MET A 114 12.11 -9.49 -12.74
CA MET A 114 10.96 -8.83 -13.36
C MET A 114 10.39 -9.64 -14.53
N GLU A 115 11.25 -10.30 -15.31
CA GLU A 115 10.82 -11.23 -16.37
C GLU A 115 10.04 -12.43 -15.79
N ASP A 116 10.51 -13.01 -14.68
CA ASP A 116 9.82 -14.10 -13.99
C ASP A 116 8.47 -13.64 -13.42
N ILE A 117 8.43 -12.48 -12.74
CA ILE A 117 7.19 -11.92 -12.18
C ILE A 117 6.14 -11.72 -13.28
N ALA A 118 6.54 -11.19 -14.45
CA ALA A 118 5.66 -11.00 -15.59
C ALA A 118 5.22 -12.34 -16.21
N TYR A 119 6.13 -13.30 -16.35
CA TYR A 119 5.85 -14.62 -16.91
C TYR A 119 4.85 -15.42 -16.06
N TYR A 120 5.07 -15.46 -14.75
CA TYR A 120 4.20 -16.17 -13.80
C TYR A 120 2.96 -15.36 -13.38
N LYS A 121 2.84 -14.11 -13.83
CA LYS A 121 1.73 -13.18 -13.52
C LYS A 121 1.53 -13.02 -12.01
N ILE A 122 2.64 -12.81 -11.31
CA ILE A 122 2.62 -12.64 -9.85
C ILE A 122 2.03 -11.25 -9.54
N PRO A 123 0.98 -11.14 -8.72
CA PRO A 123 0.43 -9.85 -8.34
C PRO A 123 1.39 -9.16 -7.36
N ILE A 124 2.14 -8.19 -7.86
CA ILE A 124 2.97 -7.29 -7.07
C ILE A 124 2.37 -5.88 -7.11
N TYR A 125 2.71 -5.07 -6.11
CA TYR A 125 2.40 -3.66 -6.13
C TYR A 125 3.21 -2.96 -7.23
N ASN A 126 2.50 -2.40 -8.21
CA ASN A 126 3.09 -1.80 -9.41
C ASN A 126 2.74 -0.32 -9.55
N PHE A 127 2.66 0.41 -8.43
CA PHE A 127 2.49 1.87 -8.38
C PHE A 127 1.43 2.38 -9.37
N PRO A 128 0.15 2.02 -9.23
CA PRO A 128 -0.88 2.41 -10.20
C PRO A 128 -0.92 3.94 -10.33
N TYR A 129 -1.15 4.42 -11.55
CA TYR A 129 -1.40 5.84 -11.83
C TYR A 129 -2.55 5.95 -12.81
N ASP A 130 -3.23 7.10 -12.80
CA ASP A 130 -4.26 7.47 -13.76
C ASP A 130 -3.71 8.57 -14.68
N GLU A 131 -3.53 8.24 -15.97
CA GLU A 131 -3.01 9.20 -16.98
C GLU A 131 -3.90 10.43 -17.16
N GLU A 132 -5.18 10.35 -16.77
CA GLU A 132 -6.16 11.42 -16.92
C GLU A 132 -6.37 12.24 -15.63
N GLU A 133 -6.15 11.64 -14.45
CA GLU A 133 -6.36 12.30 -13.16
C GLU A 133 -5.07 12.80 -12.48
N ASP A 134 -3.95 12.11 -12.66
CA ASP A 134 -2.68 12.44 -12.01
C ASP A 134 -1.91 13.51 -12.79
N ASP A 135 -1.15 14.35 -12.08
CA ASP A 135 -0.27 15.33 -12.70
C ASP A 135 1.04 14.71 -13.21
N GLU A 136 1.70 15.41 -14.13
CA GLU A 136 2.95 14.94 -14.77
C GLU A 136 4.03 14.59 -13.73
N GLU A 137 4.10 15.33 -12.61
CA GLU A 137 5.05 15.08 -11.52
C GLU A 137 4.79 13.72 -10.85
N THR A 138 3.54 13.40 -10.50
CA THR A 138 3.18 12.11 -9.90
C THR A 138 3.44 10.94 -10.85
N ILE A 139 3.16 11.11 -12.15
CA ILE A 139 3.40 10.09 -13.17
C ILE A 139 4.90 9.79 -13.29
N GLU A 140 5.74 10.83 -13.36
CA GLU A 140 7.20 10.68 -13.42
C GLU A 140 7.75 9.98 -12.17
N GLU A 141 7.30 10.36 -10.97
CA GLU A 141 7.70 9.69 -9.72
C GLU A 141 7.33 8.20 -9.69
N ASN A 142 6.13 7.86 -10.17
CA ASN A 142 5.65 6.48 -10.23
C ASN A 142 6.45 5.64 -11.21
N ASP A 143 6.79 6.19 -12.38
CA ASP A 143 7.64 5.52 -13.36
C ASP A 143 9.08 5.32 -12.86
N GLU A 144 9.65 6.30 -12.14
CA GLU A 144 10.94 6.14 -11.47
C GLU A 144 10.92 4.97 -10.47
N LEU A 145 9.88 4.88 -9.64
CA LEU A 145 9.72 3.82 -8.64
C LEU A 145 9.51 2.45 -9.29
N ARG A 146 8.71 2.36 -10.35
CA ARG A 146 8.54 1.12 -11.13
C ARG A 146 9.85 0.66 -11.76
N ALA A 147 10.64 1.58 -12.31
CA ALA A 147 11.95 1.27 -12.90
C ALA A 147 12.98 0.78 -11.87
N MET A 148 12.80 1.13 -10.58
CA MET A 148 13.66 0.68 -9.50
C MET A 148 13.32 -0.74 -8.99
N LEU A 149 12.13 -1.27 -9.31
CA LEU A 149 11.72 -2.61 -8.88
C LEU A 149 12.55 -3.73 -9.55
N PRO A 150 12.88 -4.80 -8.79
CA PRO A 150 12.79 -4.91 -7.33
C PRO A 150 13.84 -4.03 -6.62
N PHE A 151 13.49 -3.45 -5.47
CA PHE A 151 14.39 -2.55 -4.72
C PHE A 151 15.62 -3.31 -4.20
N ALA A 152 16.81 -2.74 -4.35
CA ALA A 152 18.05 -3.33 -3.86
C ALA A 152 18.46 -2.71 -2.52
N VAL A 153 18.20 -3.43 -1.42
CA VAL A 153 18.40 -2.89 -0.07
C VAL A 153 19.59 -3.51 0.65
N VAL A 154 20.24 -2.67 1.45
CA VAL A 154 21.27 -3.06 2.41
C VAL A 154 20.84 -2.53 3.77
N GLY A 155 20.75 -3.42 4.76
CA GLY A 155 20.42 -3.05 6.14
C GLY A 155 21.66 -3.02 7.02
N SER A 156 21.79 -2.02 7.89
CA SER A 156 22.78 -1.99 8.97
C SER A 156 22.19 -1.34 10.22
N GLU A 157 22.50 -1.91 11.38
CA GLU A 157 22.27 -1.30 12.69
C GLU A 157 23.53 -0.58 13.20
N GLU A 158 24.68 -0.79 12.55
CA GLU A 158 25.95 -0.21 12.97
C GLU A 158 26.09 1.24 12.48
N GLU A 159 26.40 2.14 13.41
CA GLU A 159 26.74 3.54 13.12
C GLU A 159 28.24 3.77 13.24
N VAL A 160 28.82 4.38 12.21
CA VAL A 160 30.22 4.78 12.18
C VAL A 160 30.31 6.30 12.00
N ILE A 161 31.29 6.92 12.68
CA ILE A 161 31.56 8.35 12.52
C ILE A 161 32.53 8.54 11.36
N LEU A 162 32.03 9.08 10.24
CA LEU A 162 32.82 9.43 9.06
C LEU A 162 32.71 10.93 8.80
N ASN A 163 33.85 11.62 8.70
CA ASN A 163 33.91 13.07 8.47
C ASN A 163 33.08 13.89 9.49
N GLY A 164 33.01 13.44 10.74
CA GLY A 164 32.25 14.08 11.82
C GLY A 164 30.73 13.87 11.77
N ARG A 165 30.22 13.06 10.82
CA ARG A 165 28.81 12.67 10.74
C ARG A 165 28.66 11.21 11.13
N ARG A 166 27.58 10.89 11.86
CA ARG A 166 27.18 9.50 12.09
C ARG A 166 26.46 9.00 10.86
N ILE A 167 26.96 7.93 10.26
CA ILE A 167 26.32 7.26 9.14
C ILE A 167 26.06 5.81 9.51
N ARG A 168 24.93 5.27 9.04
CA ARG A 168 24.63 3.85 9.15
C ARG A 168 25.29 3.13 8.00
N CYS A 169 26.20 2.22 8.30
CA CYS A 169 26.96 1.53 7.25
C CYS A 169 27.28 0.10 7.62
N ARG A 170 27.54 -0.73 6.61
CA ARG A 170 28.16 -2.05 6.80
C ARG A 170 29.64 -1.94 6.53
N GLN A 171 30.48 -2.32 7.49
CA GLN A 171 31.93 -2.25 7.35
C GLN A 171 32.49 -3.59 6.85
N TYR A 172 33.33 -3.52 5.82
CA TYR A 172 34.09 -4.62 5.27
C TYR A 172 35.60 -4.34 5.32
N PRO A 173 36.47 -5.36 5.25
CA PRO A 173 37.92 -5.14 5.17
C PRO A 173 38.35 -4.26 3.98
N TRP A 174 37.56 -4.23 2.90
CA TRP A 174 37.83 -3.49 1.66
C TRP A 174 37.08 -2.15 1.54
N GLY A 175 36.22 -1.79 2.49
CA GLY A 175 35.45 -0.55 2.40
C GLY A 175 34.22 -0.54 3.31
N TYR A 176 33.33 0.42 3.09
CA TYR A 176 32.06 0.49 3.81
C TYR A 176 30.92 0.75 2.82
N VAL A 177 29.75 0.22 3.14
CA VAL A 177 28.52 0.43 2.39
C VAL A 177 27.62 1.33 3.22
N ASP A 178 27.54 2.61 2.83
CA ASP A 178 26.59 3.56 3.39
C ASP A 178 25.16 3.19 2.99
N VAL A 179 24.29 2.97 3.99
CA VAL A 179 22.89 2.54 3.84
C VAL A 179 21.98 3.70 3.38
N ASP A 180 22.34 4.94 3.68
CA ASP A 180 21.52 6.09 3.31
C ASP A 180 21.93 6.70 1.95
N ASN A 181 23.03 6.21 1.34
CA ASN A 181 23.53 6.67 0.05
C ASN A 181 22.80 6.01 -1.14
N PRO A 182 22.09 6.77 -2.01
CA PRO A 182 21.39 6.24 -3.18
C PRO A 182 22.28 5.56 -4.22
N GLN A 183 23.59 5.85 -4.22
CA GLN A 183 24.53 5.17 -5.13
C GLN A 183 24.86 3.75 -4.68
N HIS A 184 24.60 3.42 -3.41
CA HIS A 184 24.90 2.11 -2.83
C HIS A 184 23.66 1.25 -2.65
N THR A 185 22.52 1.88 -2.33
CA THR A 185 21.28 1.15 -2.04
C THR A 185 20.04 1.99 -2.28
N ASP A 186 18.95 1.31 -2.64
CA ASP A 186 17.64 1.91 -2.84
C ASP A 186 16.86 2.13 -1.52
N PHE A 187 17.50 1.89 -0.36
CA PHE A 187 16.84 1.94 0.97
C PHE A 187 16.15 3.28 1.25
N SER A 188 16.79 4.41 0.94
CA SER A 188 16.21 5.74 1.14
C SER A 188 14.94 5.95 0.32
N LYS A 189 14.91 5.45 -0.92
CA LYS A 189 13.73 5.52 -1.81
C LYS A 189 12.63 4.59 -1.33
N LEU A 190 12.96 3.36 -0.92
CA LEU A 190 11.98 2.43 -0.34
C LEU A 190 11.34 3.01 0.94
N ARG A 191 12.14 3.61 1.83
CA ARG A 191 11.64 4.25 3.05
C ARG A 191 10.68 5.39 2.74
N PHE A 192 11.06 6.28 1.83
CA PHE A 192 10.25 7.42 1.42
C PHE A 192 8.92 6.96 0.81
N MET A 193 8.96 5.94 -0.04
CA MET A 193 7.76 5.36 -0.64
C MET A 193 6.79 4.81 0.41
N LEU A 194 7.29 3.99 1.36
CA LEU A 194 6.47 3.33 2.36
C LEU A 194 5.88 4.26 3.42
N LEU A 195 6.61 5.32 3.80
CA LEU A 195 6.26 6.17 4.94
C LEU A 195 5.71 7.53 4.55
N SER A 196 6.01 8.01 3.34
CA SER A 196 5.66 9.35 2.88
C SER A 196 4.73 9.31 1.66
N SER A 197 5.22 8.95 0.47
CA SER A 197 4.47 9.18 -0.77
C SER A 197 3.30 8.21 -1.00
N HIS A 198 3.52 6.90 -0.83
CA HIS A 198 2.56 5.88 -1.24
C HIS A 198 1.82 5.21 -0.08
N LEU A 199 2.01 5.69 1.15
CA LEU A 199 1.36 5.11 2.33
C LEU A 199 -0.17 5.11 2.22
N GLN A 200 -0.74 6.19 1.68
CA GLN A 200 -2.18 6.33 1.54
C GLN A 200 -2.73 5.42 0.44
N ASP A 201 -2.07 5.37 -0.71
CA ASP A 201 -2.43 4.48 -1.82
C ASP A 201 -2.40 3.00 -1.41
N LEU A 202 -1.33 2.58 -0.70
CA LEU A 202 -1.23 1.22 -0.15
C LEU A 202 -2.41 0.87 0.77
N LYS A 203 -2.90 1.84 1.57
CA LYS A 203 -4.07 1.66 2.42
C LYS A 203 -5.37 1.57 1.62
N GLU A 204 -5.54 2.42 0.62
CA GLU A 204 -6.72 2.46 -0.24
C GLU A 204 -6.85 1.15 -1.02
N ILE A 205 -5.77 0.68 -1.65
CA ILE A 205 -5.77 -0.62 -2.33
C ILE A 205 -6.07 -1.78 -1.36
N THR A 206 -5.50 -1.72 -0.15
CA THR A 206 -5.80 -2.73 0.87
C THR A 206 -7.28 -2.73 1.26
N HIS A 207 -7.90 -1.57 1.38
CA HIS A 207 -9.30 -1.47 1.76
C HIS A 207 -10.26 -1.81 0.62
N ASP A 208 -10.11 -1.14 -0.53
CA ASP A 208 -11.10 -1.12 -1.61
C ASP A 208 -11.00 -2.35 -2.50
N HIS A 209 -9.82 -2.96 -2.61
CA HIS A 209 -9.59 -4.15 -3.42
C HIS A 209 -9.35 -5.40 -2.58
N LEU A 210 -8.26 -5.44 -1.80
CA LEU A 210 -7.82 -6.68 -1.14
C LEU A 210 -8.80 -7.14 -0.05
N TYR A 211 -9.23 -6.21 0.81
CA TYR A 211 -10.19 -6.48 1.87
C TYR A 211 -11.59 -6.73 1.33
N GLU A 212 -12.09 -5.93 0.38
CA GLU A 212 -13.43 -6.16 -0.20
C GLU A 212 -13.51 -7.47 -0.99
N GLN A 213 -12.44 -7.88 -1.69
CA GLN A 213 -12.38 -9.19 -2.32
C GLN A 213 -12.48 -10.30 -1.26
N TYR A 214 -11.70 -10.20 -0.18
CA TYR A 214 -11.76 -11.15 0.93
C TYR A 214 -13.15 -11.21 1.57
N ARG A 215 -13.76 -10.04 1.80
CA ARG A 215 -15.08 -9.89 2.40
C ARG A 215 -16.16 -10.54 1.53
N THR A 216 -16.10 -10.32 0.22
CA THR A 216 -17.02 -10.94 -0.74
C THR A 216 -16.87 -12.46 -0.72
N GLU A 217 -15.63 -12.98 -0.76
CA GLU A 217 -15.36 -14.42 -0.69
C GLU A 217 -15.81 -15.08 0.63
N LYS A 218 -15.73 -14.36 1.75
CA LYS A 218 -16.19 -14.88 3.06
C LYS A 218 -17.71 -14.88 3.17
N LEU A 219 -18.37 -13.81 2.72
CA LEU A 219 -19.83 -13.71 2.74
C LEU A 219 -20.49 -14.69 1.77
N SER A 220 -19.88 -14.96 0.60
CA SER A 220 -20.38 -15.95 -0.35
C SER A 220 -20.17 -17.40 0.09
N LYS A 221 -19.20 -17.67 0.98
CA LYS A 221 -18.99 -19.01 1.56
C LYS A 221 -19.90 -19.29 2.76
N ASP A 222 -20.23 -18.28 3.55
CA ASP A 222 -21.10 -18.40 4.72
C ASP A 222 -22.59 -18.24 4.38
N GLY A 223 -22.92 -17.74 3.19
CA GLY A 223 -24.28 -17.66 2.65
C GLY A 223 -24.49 -18.61 1.46
N ASP A 224 -25.62 -19.31 1.45
CA ASP A 224 -26.15 -20.00 0.27
C ASP A 224 -26.61 -18.93 -0.75
N VAL A 225 -25.68 -18.18 -1.33
CA VAL A 225 -25.97 -17.09 -2.28
C VAL A 225 -25.94 -17.66 -3.68
N ASP A 226 -27.05 -17.49 -4.41
CA ASP A 226 -27.20 -17.96 -5.79
C ASP A 226 -26.15 -17.26 -6.69
N PRO A 227 -25.36 -17.98 -7.50
CA PRO A 227 -24.40 -17.37 -8.42
C PRO A 227 -25.01 -16.33 -9.37
N GLU A 228 -26.33 -16.36 -9.61
CA GLU A 228 -27.04 -15.29 -10.34
C GLU A 228 -27.11 -13.97 -9.55
N GLU A 229 -27.25 -14.02 -8.21
CA GLU A 229 -27.25 -12.83 -7.35
C GLU A 229 -25.83 -12.25 -7.20
N GLU A 230 -24.79 -13.08 -7.26
CA GLU A 230 -23.38 -12.65 -7.21
C GLU A 230 -22.98 -11.89 -8.49
N GLU A 231 -23.37 -12.38 -9.67
CA GLU A 231 -23.13 -11.69 -10.95
C GLU A 231 -23.93 -10.38 -11.05
N GLU A 232 -25.15 -10.36 -10.50
CA GLU A 232 -25.98 -9.15 -10.46
C GLU A 232 -25.41 -8.11 -9.48
N ALA A 233 -24.88 -8.53 -8.32
CA ALA A 233 -24.22 -7.67 -7.36
C ALA A 233 -22.93 -7.04 -7.96
N LEU A 234 -22.11 -7.83 -8.67
CA LEU A 234 -20.91 -7.33 -9.34
C LEU A 234 -21.27 -6.27 -10.40
N ARG A 235 -22.29 -6.53 -11.22
CA ARG A 235 -22.79 -5.58 -12.23
C ARG A 235 -23.37 -4.31 -11.61
N GLN A 236 -24.09 -4.44 -10.49
CA GLN A 236 -24.60 -3.28 -9.75
C GLN A 236 -23.47 -2.48 -9.12
N GLN A 237 -22.40 -3.14 -8.65
CA GLN A 237 -21.22 -2.49 -8.08
C GLN A 237 -20.40 -1.75 -9.16
N GLU A 238 -20.18 -2.37 -10.32
CA GLU A 238 -19.57 -1.70 -11.48
C GLU A 238 -20.41 -0.50 -11.96
N ALA A 239 -21.73 -0.64 -12.01
CA ALA A 239 -22.63 0.45 -12.39
C ALA A 239 -22.64 1.59 -11.36
N ALA A 240 -22.61 1.28 -10.06
CA ALA A 240 -22.53 2.27 -8.99
C ALA A 240 -21.19 2.99 -8.96
N LEU A 241 -20.10 2.27 -9.25
CA LEU A 241 -18.77 2.84 -9.42
C LEU A 241 -18.78 3.82 -10.60
N LYS A 242 -19.30 3.39 -11.76
CA LYS A 242 -19.42 4.21 -12.96
C LYS A 242 -20.31 5.45 -12.75
N ALA A 243 -21.39 5.32 -11.98
CA ALA A 243 -22.26 6.44 -11.61
C ALA A 243 -21.58 7.42 -10.65
N LYS A 244 -20.80 6.94 -9.67
CA LYS A 244 -19.98 7.79 -8.80
C LYS A 244 -18.89 8.53 -9.57
N TYR A 245 -18.23 7.87 -10.52
CA TYR A 245 -17.26 8.53 -11.41
C TYR A 245 -17.93 9.62 -12.26
N GLN A 246 -19.10 9.33 -12.83
CA GLN A 246 -19.86 10.33 -13.61
C GLN A 246 -20.35 11.52 -12.76
N ALA A 247 -20.82 11.27 -11.53
CA ALA A 247 -21.22 12.33 -10.61
C ALA A 247 -20.03 13.20 -10.19
N ARG A 248 -18.87 12.58 -9.94
CA ARG A 248 -17.62 13.28 -9.59
C ARG A 248 -17.10 14.11 -10.77
N GLN A 249 -17.23 13.63 -12.00
CA GLN A 249 -16.91 14.41 -13.22
C GLN A 249 -17.87 15.59 -13.40
N HIS A 250 -19.18 15.39 -13.19
CA HIS A 250 -20.18 16.45 -13.31
C HIS A 250 -20.01 17.57 -12.26
N ASP A 251 -19.69 17.22 -11.01
CA ASP A 251 -19.40 18.19 -9.94
C ASP A 251 -18.07 18.94 -10.17
N ARG A 252 -17.12 18.31 -10.88
CA ARG A 252 -15.81 18.89 -11.22
C ARG A 252 -15.89 19.82 -12.44
N GLU A 253 -16.81 19.56 -13.38
CA GLU A 253 -17.09 20.44 -14.52
C GLU A 253 -18.00 21.63 -14.18
N HIS A 254 -18.87 21.49 -13.18
CA HIS A 254 -19.79 22.53 -12.73
C HIS A 254 -19.66 22.81 -11.23
N PRO A 255 -18.57 23.46 -10.78
CA PRO A 255 -18.43 23.84 -9.38
C PRO A 255 -19.58 24.79 -9.02
N SER A 256 -20.49 24.32 -8.17
CA SER A 256 -21.56 25.14 -7.63
C SER A 256 -20.94 26.27 -6.82
N SER A 257 -21.05 27.49 -7.34
CA SER A 257 -20.56 28.69 -6.65
C SER A 257 -21.26 28.81 -5.29
N PRO A 258 -20.53 29.08 -4.19
CA PRO A 258 -21.16 29.26 -2.90
C PRO A 258 -22.09 30.47 -2.98
N VAL A 259 -23.38 30.24 -2.73
CA VAL A 259 -24.37 31.30 -2.58
C VAL A 259 -23.92 32.19 -1.42
N SER A 260 -23.34 33.33 -1.75
CA SER A 260 -23.08 34.42 -0.81
C SER A 260 -24.42 34.87 -0.24
N GLN A 261 -24.72 34.42 0.98
CA GLN A 261 -25.79 34.99 1.79
C GLN A 261 -25.40 36.43 2.14
N THR A 262 -25.82 37.37 1.30
CA THR A 262 -25.93 38.77 1.71
C THR A 262 -27.06 38.83 2.73
N GLY A 263 -26.69 39.06 3.99
CA GLY A 263 -27.65 39.26 5.07
C GLY A 263 -28.53 40.46 4.77
N SER A 264 -29.80 40.20 4.43
CA SER A 264 -30.86 41.20 4.47
C SER A 264 -31.08 41.58 5.93
N VAL A 265 -30.73 42.82 6.27
CA VAL A 265 -31.08 43.43 7.56
C VAL A 265 -32.59 43.68 7.52
N ASP A 266 -33.36 42.90 8.28
CA ASP A 266 -34.77 43.13 8.52
C ASP A 266 -34.96 44.47 9.26
N VAL A 267 -35.43 45.49 8.54
CA VAL A 267 -35.91 46.74 9.12
C VAL A 267 -37.34 46.50 9.61
N ALA A 268 -37.49 46.46 10.94
CA ALA A 268 -38.79 46.36 11.60
C ALA A 268 -39.69 47.57 11.24
N PRO A 269 -41.00 47.37 11.01
CA PRO A 269 -41.93 48.47 10.75
C PRO A 269 -42.24 49.26 12.05
N PRO A 270 -42.54 50.56 11.96
CA PRO A 270 -42.84 51.37 13.13
C PRO A 270 -44.23 51.02 13.71
N ARG A 271 -44.31 50.97 15.04
CA ARG A 271 -45.57 50.75 15.79
C ARG A 271 -46.51 51.94 15.61
N PRO A 272 -47.84 51.72 15.54
CA PRO A 272 -48.81 52.81 15.60
C PRO A 272 -48.93 53.33 17.03
N SER A 273 -48.87 54.65 17.19
CA SER A 273 -49.19 55.37 18.41
C SER A 273 -50.69 55.26 18.69
N MET A 274 -51.06 54.62 19.81
CA MET A 274 -52.39 54.75 20.39
C MET A 274 -52.49 56.11 21.07
N ASP A 275 -53.33 56.98 20.50
CA ASP A 275 -53.95 58.08 21.24
C ASP A 275 -54.89 57.50 22.29
N GLN A 276 -54.68 57.86 23.55
CA GLN A 276 -55.71 57.86 24.58
C GLN A 276 -55.79 59.25 25.21
N GLN A 277 -57.03 59.73 25.29
CA GLN A 277 -57.48 60.83 26.12
C GLN A 277 -57.28 60.54 27.61
#